data_AF-K3WMG5-F1
#
_entry.id   AF-K3WMG5-F1
#
_cell.length_a   1.000
_cell.length_b   1.000
_cell.length_c   1.000
_cell.angle_alpha   90.00
_cell.angle_beta   90.00
_cell.angle_gamma   90.00
#
_symmetry.space_group_name_H-M   'P 1'
#
loop_
_entity.id
_entity.type
_entity.pdbx_description
1 polymer ?
#
loop_
_entity_poly.entity_id
_entity_poly.type
_entity_poly.pdbx_seq_one_letter_code
_entity_poly.pdbx_strand_id
1 'polypeptide(L)'
;MAPRRFLSRVVSLAVAALSVFSYDGPSTSVSAATCTAAPFTILPADYGLDYCVGNNLDKFLQVLAVASTECSLDGLLGLQANPSVTSIVDLVTKMVAAPDQISVLFYQHMKATTATQMDSLCSTLNTVISPCAKSLLPDLLLVIQADLTCCSQISDILDLLNLAVPSNVSKNSFLLNEAVNGINSFFCSKRDATQTCGTSIYSQLTTKFTQAQFSVIDSFLIPFFTASAGQECDAVGGRDYTDSASLATARTIDYRCCTHQIRPLLETGV
;
A
#
# COMPACT_ATOMS: atom_id res chain seq x y z
N MET A 1 3.05 -9.41 -28.14
CA MET A 1 3.95 -9.71 -26.99
C MET A 1 4.02 -8.59 -25.93
N ALA A 2 3.57 -7.36 -26.20
CA ALA A 2 3.49 -6.27 -25.21
C ALA A 2 2.41 -6.38 -24.09
N PRO A 3 1.19 -6.95 -24.30
CA PRO A 3 0.14 -6.90 -23.27
C PRO A 3 0.40 -7.81 -22.06
N ARG A 4 1.34 -8.77 -22.19
CA ARG A 4 1.69 -9.70 -21.11
C ARG A 4 2.53 -9.06 -19.99
N ARG A 5 3.31 -8.04 -20.30
CA ARG A 5 4.15 -7.35 -19.30
C ARG A 5 3.41 -6.21 -18.59
N PHE A 6 2.33 -5.75 -19.20
CA PHE A 6 1.52 -4.63 -18.80
C PHE A 6 0.60 -4.96 -17.61
N LEU A 7 -0.21 -6.03 -17.72
CA LEU A 7 -1.08 -6.52 -16.65
C LEU A 7 -0.32 -6.80 -15.35
N SER A 8 0.90 -7.32 -15.47
CA SER A 8 1.78 -7.70 -14.36
C SER A 8 1.85 -6.66 -13.26
N ARG A 9 2.17 -5.41 -13.60
CA ARG A 9 2.61 -4.46 -12.58
C ARG A 9 1.51 -3.55 -12.08
N VAL A 10 0.46 -3.34 -12.88
CA VAL A 10 -0.75 -2.62 -12.43
C VAL A 10 -1.46 -3.43 -11.35
N VAL A 11 -1.54 -4.75 -11.54
CA VAL A 11 -2.13 -5.66 -10.56
C VAL A 11 -1.17 -5.87 -9.37
N SER A 12 0.15 -5.99 -9.57
CA SER A 12 1.10 -6.01 -8.43
C SER A 12 1.06 -4.75 -7.58
N LEU A 13 0.76 -3.58 -8.14
CA LEU A 13 0.66 -2.34 -7.38
C LEU A 13 -0.65 -2.25 -6.58
N ALA A 14 -1.76 -2.74 -7.15
CA ALA A 14 -3.03 -2.90 -6.43
C ALA A 14 -2.92 -3.97 -5.33
N VAL A 15 -2.19 -5.06 -5.58
CA VAL A 15 -1.91 -6.11 -4.59
C VAL A 15 -0.91 -5.63 -3.54
N ALA A 16 0.04 -4.75 -3.88
CA ALA A 16 0.94 -4.11 -2.93
C ALA A 16 0.20 -3.16 -1.95
N ALA A 17 -0.90 -2.55 -2.39
CA ALA A 17 -1.80 -1.79 -1.51
C ALA A 17 -2.65 -2.72 -0.61
N LEU A 18 -2.84 -3.98 -1.00
CA LEU A 18 -3.62 -4.99 -0.27
C LEU A 18 -2.76 -5.85 0.67
N SER A 19 -1.48 -6.04 0.37
CA SER A 19 -0.55 -6.86 1.15
C SER A 19 -0.13 -6.22 2.47
N VAL A 20 -0.46 -4.95 2.71
CA VAL A 20 -0.26 -4.28 4.01
C VAL A 20 -1.25 -4.83 5.07
N PHE A 21 -2.26 -5.62 4.66
CA PHE A 21 -3.29 -6.17 5.55
C PHE A 21 -3.30 -7.70 5.69
N SER A 22 -2.31 -8.43 5.17
CA SER A 22 -2.35 -9.91 5.18
C SER A 22 -1.49 -10.51 6.31
N TYR A 23 -2.17 -10.93 7.38
CA TYR A 23 -1.66 -11.82 8.44
C TYR A 23 -1.74 -13.31 8.02
N ASP A 24 -0.91 -14.13 8.66
CA ASP A 24 -0.46 -15.47 8.29
C ASP A 24 -1.53 -16.57 8.15
N GLY A 25 -1.41 -17.30 7.04
CA GLY A 25 -1.88 -18.68 6.90
C GLY A 25 -1.14 -19.33 5.74
N PRO A 26 -0.72 -20.61 5.84
CA PRO A 26 -0.07 -21.30 4.73
C PRO A 26 -1.06 -21.42 3.56
N SER A 27 -0.89 -20.58 2.54
CA SER A 27 -1.65 -20.63 1.30
C SER A 27 -1.23 -21.86 0.51
N THR A 28 -1.82 -23.01 0.84
CA THR A 28 -1.77 -24.17 -0.03
C THR A 28 -2.40 -23.77 -1.35
N SER A 29 -1.65 -23.90 -2.43
CA SER A 29 -2.09 -23.66 -3.81
C SER A 29 -3.13 -24.71 -4.19
N VAL A 30 -4.37 -24.52 -3.74
CA VAL A 30 -5.50 -25.29 -4.24
C VAL A 30 -5.81 -24.71 -5.62
N SER A 31 -5.01 -25.11 -6.61
CA SER A 31 -5.45 -25.11 -8.00
C SER A 31 -6.65 -26.03 -8.05
N ALA A 32 -7.85 -25.46 -7.99
CA ALA A 32 -9.04 -26.21 -8.36
C ALA A 32 -8.78 -26.78 -9.76
N ALA A 33 -9.06 -28.07 -9.97
CA ALA A 33 -8.78 -28.79 -11.21
C ALA A 33 -9.38 -28.15 -12.49
N THR A 34 -10.20 -27.11 -12.32
CA THR A 34 -10.86 -26.28 -13.32
C THR A 34 -10.06 -25.06 -13.79
N CYS A 35 -9.02 -24.62 -13.07
CA CYS A 35 -8.23 -23.43 -13.42
C CYS A 35 -7.04 -23.79 -14.31
N THR A 36 -7.34 -24.15 -15.56
CA THR A 36 -6.39 -24.78 -16.49
C THR A 36 -5.55 -23.79 -17.30
N ALA A 37 -5.84 -22.49 -17.25
CA ALA A 37 -5.02 -21.51 -17.95
C ALA A 37 -3.61 -21.45 -17.35
N ALA A 38 -2.62 -21.22 -18.22
CA ALA A 38 -1.25 -21.06 -17.76
C ALA A 38 -1.15 -19.88 -16.78
N PRO A 39 -0.46 -20.02 -15.64
CA PRO A 39 -0.26 -18.93 -14.71
C PRO A 39 0.45 -17.78 -15.41
N PHE A 40 0.05 -16.57 -15.06
CA PHE A 40 0.65 -15.38 -15.59
C PHE A 40 1.92 -15.05 -14.79
N THR A 41 2.99 -15.83 -15.03
CA THR A 41 4.24 -15.95 -14.24
C THR A 41 5.00 -14.67 -13.92
N ILE A 42 4.56 -13.54 -14.47
CA ILE A 42 5.09 -12.21 -14.18
C ILE A 42 4.37 -11.54 -13.00
N LEU A 43 3.28 -12.14 -12.51
CA LEU A 43 2.61 -11.77 -11.26
C LEU A 43 3.17 -12.62 -10.10
N PRO A 44 3.13 -12.10 -8.87
CA PRO A 44 3.36 -12.91 -7.68
C PRO A 44 2.43 -14.12 -7.70
N ALA A 45 2.99 -15.30 -7.41
CA ALA A 45 2.20 -16.52 -7.21
C ALA A 45 1.44 -16.50 -5.87
N ASP A 46 1.84 -15.60 -4.96
CA ASP A 46 1.17 -15.39 -3.69
C ASP A 46 -0.31 -15.09 -3.91
N TYR A 47 -1.15 -15.79 -3.15
CA TYR A 47 -2.60 -15.64 -3.17
C TYR A 47 -3.25 -15.89 -4.55
N GLY A 48 -2.58 -16.66 -5.43
CA GLY A 48 -3.16 -17.20 -6.66
C GLY A 48 -3.50 -16.16 -7.72
N LEU A 49 -2.93 -14.97 -7.62
CA LEU A 49 -3.22 -13.84 -8.51
C LEU A 49 -2.80 -14.13 -9.97
N ASP A 50 -1.66 -14.80 -10.14
CA ASP A 50 -1.12 -15.23 -11.42
C ASP A 50 -2.08 -16.20 -12.16
N TYR A 51 -2.69 -17.14 -11.44
CA TYR A 51 -3.72 -18.04 -11.96
C TYR A 51 -5.05 -17.33 -12.19
N CYS A 52 -5.49 -16.47 -11.27
CA CYS A 52 -6.70 -15.67 -11.42
C CYS A 52 -6.68 -14.84 -12.71
N VAL A 53 -5.59 -14.10 -12.93
CA VAL A 53 -5.37 -13.31 -14.13
C VAL A 53 -5.24 -14.18 -15.37
N GLY A 54 -4.51 -15.30 -15.28
CA GLY A 54 -4.39 -16.25 -16.40
C GLY A 54 -5.74 -16.77 -16.88
N ASN A 55 -6.64 -17.13 -15.96
CA ASN A 55 -7.96 -17.67 -16.28
C ASN A 55 -8.99 -16.60 -16.67
N ASN A 56 -8.76 -15.32 -16.32
CA ASN A 56 -9.65 -14.20 -16.65
C ASN A 56 -9.03 -13.17 -17.62
N LEU A 57 -7.97 -13.56 -18.35
CA LEU A 57 -7.13 -12.63 -19.12
C LEU A 57 -7.94 -11.72 -20.06
N ASP A 58 -8.93 -12.26 -20.77
CA ASP A 58 -9.73 -11.48 -21.71
C ASP A 58 -10.55 -10.39 -21.00
N LYS A 59 -11.10 -10.67 -19.82
CA LYS A 59 -11.83 -9.68 -19.02
C LYS A 59 -10.90 -8.59 -18.49
N PHE A 60 -9.72 -8.97 -17.99
CA PHE A 60 -8.71 -8.00 -17.58
C PHE A 60 -8.26 -7.11 -18.74
N LEU A 61 -8.06 -7.69 -19.93
CA LEU A 61 -7.71 -6.93 -21.13
C LEU A 61 -8.83 -5.99 -21.57
N GLN A 62 -10.10 -6.39 -21.43
CA GLN A 62 -11.24 -5.51 -21.70
C GLN A 62 -11.26 -4.30 -20.77
N VAL A 63 -11.07 -4.51 -19.46
CA VAL A 63 -10.99 -3.40 -18.49
C VAL A 63 -9.84 -2.43 -18.83
N LEU A 64 -8.70 -2.96 -19.27
CA LEU A 64 -7.56 -2.15 -19.68
C LEU A 64 -7.74 -1.48 -21.05
N ALA A 65 -8.60 -2.01 -21.91
CA ALA A 65 -8.91 -1.40 -23.20
C ALA A 65 -9.78 -0.14 -23.07
N VAL A 66 -10.50 0.00 -21.95
CA VAL A 66 -11.29 1.20 -21.61
C VAL A 66 -10.47 2.28 -20.90
N ALA A 67 -9.16 2.09 -20.79
CA ALA A 67 -8.24 3.03 -20.16
C ALA A 67 -8.42 4.45 -20.74
N SER A 68 -8.76 5.39 -19.86
CA SER A 68 -9.16 6.76 -20.22
C SER A 68 -7.96 7.64 -20.56
N THR A 69 -8.20 8.87 -21.00
CA THR A 69 -7.12 9.86 -21.16
C THR A 69 -6.38 10.18 -19.87
N GLU A 70 -7.03 10.00 -18.70
CA GLU A 70 -6.43 10.17 -17.37
C GLU A 70 -5.62 8.94 -16.94
N CYS A 71 -5.86 7.77 -17.55
CA CYS A 71 -5.09 6.56 -17.33
C CYS A 71 -4.60 6.00 -18.68
N SER A 72 -3.47 6.49 -19.17
CA SER A 72 -2.93 5.99 -20.44
C SER A 72 -2.22 4.65 -20.29
N LEU A 73 -2.37 3.78 -21.30
CA LEU A 73 -1.60 2.55 -21.44
C LEU A 73 -0.08 2.83 -21.36
N ASP A 74 0.37 3.92 -21.99
CA ASP A 74 1.79 4.31 -21.97
C ASP A 74 2.27 4.70 -20.57
N GLY A 75 1.45 5.42 -19.80
CA GLY A 75 1.76 5.75 -18.40
C GLY A 75 1.91 4.50 -17.54
N LEU A 76 0.97 3.56 -17.67
CA LEU A 76 1.01 2.27 -16.98
C LEU A 76 2.20 1.40 -17.43
N LEU A 77 2.56 1.41 -18.72
CA LEU A 77 3.78 0.77 -19.22
C LEU A 77 5.04 1.44 -18.66
N GLY A 78 5.02 2.76 -18.45
CA GLY A 78 6.12 3.53 -17.87
C GLY A 78 6.43 3.13 -16.42
N LEU A 79 5.45 2.64 -15.67
CA LEU A 79 5.63 2.18 -14.29
C LEU A 79 6.69 1.06 -14.18
N GLN A 80 6.82 0.23 -15.21
CA GLN A 80 7.77 -0.90 -15.19
C GLN A 80 9.23 -0.45 -15.17
N ALA A 81 9.51 0.72 -15.75
CA ALA A 81 10.84 1.27 -15.86
C ALA A 81 11.12 2.32 -14.78
N ASN A 82 10.13 2.65 -13.94
CA ASN A 82 10.27 3.65 -12.89
C ASN A 82 10.96 3.03 -11.65
N PRO A 83 12.21 3.45 -11.33
CA PRO A 83 12.97 2.85 -10.24
C PRO A 83 12.30 3.00 -8.87
N SER A 84 11.64 4.14 -8.63
CA SER A 84 10.95 4.42 -7.37
C SER A 84 9.78 3.47 -7.15
N VAL A 85 8.99 3.21 -8.20
CA VAL A 85 7.88 2.24 -8.14
C VAL A 85 8.43 0.83 -7.95
N THR A 86 9.45 0.43 -8.71
CA THR A 86 10.02 -0.92 -8.60
C THR A 86 10.65 -1.18 -7.23
N SER A 87 11.20 -0.16 -6.57
CA SER A 87 11.75 -0.28 -5.24
C SER A 87 10.68 -0.57 -4.19
N ILE A 88 9.48 0.01 -4.33
CA ILE A 88 8.34 -0.28 -3.44
C ILE A 88 7.80 -1.69 -3.69
N VAL A 89 7.69 -2.12 -4.95
CA VAL A 89 7.25 -3.48 -5.30
C VAL A 89 8.22 -4.53 -4.75
N ASP A 90 9.53 -4.30 -4.86
CA ASP A 90 10.56 -5.18 -4.29
C ASP A 90 10.49 -5.23 -2.76
N LEU A 91 10.29 -4.09 -2.10
CA LEU A 91 10.10 -4.02 -0.65
C LEU A 91 8.94 -4.89 -0.20
N VAL A 92 7.78 -4.70 -0.82
CA VAL A 92 6.56 -5.45 -0.48
C VAL A 92 6.75 -6.95 -0.72
N THR A 93 7.35 -7.31 -1.86
CA THR A 93 7.64 -8.72 -2.17
C THR A 93 8.50 -9.37 -1.09
N LYS A 94 9.52 -8.65 -0.60
CA LYS A 94 10.38 -9.14 0.48
C LYS A 94 9.65 -9.21 1.82
N MET A 95 8.78 -8.27 2.13
CA MET A 95 7.96 -8.28 3.36
C MET A 95 6.99 -9.45 3.38
N VAL A 96 6.34 -9.75 2.26
CA VAL A 96 5.44 -10.91 2.13
C VAL A 96 6.23 -12.22 2.26
N ALA A 97 7.42 -12.29 1.66
CA ALA A 97 8.26 -13.48 1.74
C ALA A 97 8.91 -13.70 3.13
N ALA A 98 9.05 -12.64 3.93
CA ALA A 98 9.64 -12.68 5.26
C ALA A 98 8.92 -11.73 6.23
N PRO A 99 7.71 -12.10 6.71
CA PRO A 99 6.90 -11.25 7.58
C PRO A 99 7.61 -10.89 8.90
N ASP A 100 8.44 -11.78 9.43
CA ASP A 100 9.27 -11.55 10.62
C ASP A 100 10.34 -10.46 10.42
N GLN A 101 10.63 -10.11 9.17
CA GLN A 101 11.64 -9.11 8.80
C GLN A 101 11.05 -7.75 8.38
N ILE A 102 9.74 -7.55 8.48
CA ILE A 102 9.06 -6.31 8.03
C ILE A 102 9.76 -5.05 8.56
N SER A 103 10.04 -4.98 9.86
CA SER A 103 10.68 -3.80 10.46
C SER A 103 12.10 -3.55 9.92
N VAL A 104 12.88 -4.62 9.72
CA VAL A 104 14.23 -4.54 9.17
C VAL A 104 14.20 -4.08 7.71
N LEU A 105 13.35 -4.71 6.90
CA LEU A 105 13.19 -4.40 5.48
C LEU A 105 12.70 -2.97 5.28
N PHE A 106 11.71 -2.53 6.08
CA PHE A 106 11.20 -1.16 6.03
C PHE A 106 12.28 -0.15 6.40
N TYR A 107 13.02 -0.39 7.48
CA TYR A 107 14.12 0.49 7.89
C TYR A 107 15.19 0.62 6.81
N GLN A 108 15.61 -0.50 6.21
CA GLN A 108 16.59 -0.50 5.13
C GLN A 108 16.09 0.30 3.92
N HIS A 109 14.82 0.12 3.55
CA HIS A 109 14.20 0.89 2.48
C HIS A 109 14.15 2.39 2.80
N MET A 110 13.72 2.78 4.01
CA MET A 110 13.70 4.17 4.43
C MET A 110 15.08 4.82 4.33
N LYS A 111 16.11 4.12 4.81
CA LYS A 111 17.49 4.61 4.78
C LYS A 111 18.06 4.71 3.36
N ALA A 112 17.65 3.82 2.46
CA ALA A 112 18.10 3.82 1.07
C ALA A 112 17.34 4.82 0.18
N THR A 113 16.17 5.29 0.61
CA THR A 113 15.31 6.16 -0.20
C THR A 113 15.71 7.63 -0.07
N THR A 114 16.12 8.21 -1.20
CA THR A 114 16.47 9.63 -1.29
C THR A 114 15.24 10.52 -1.49
N ALA A 115 15.39 11.83 -1.21
CA ALA A 115 14.36 12.82 -1.48
C ALA A 115 13.90 12.80 -2.95
N THR A 116 14.84 12.70 -3.91
CA THR A 116 14.53 12.62 -5.33
C THR A 116 13.74 11.36 -5.70
N GLN A 117 14.06 10.22 -5.10
CA GLN A 117 13.29 8.99 -5.31
C GLN A 117 11.88 9.10 -4.76
N MET A 118 11.71 9.75 -3.61
CA MET A 118 10.39 10.03 -3.02
C MET A 118 9.58 11.02 -3.89
N ASP A 119 10.19 12.10 -4.37
CA ASP A 119 9.53 13.04 -5.30
C ASP A 119 9.13 12.35 -6.61
N SER A 120 9.97 11.46 -7.14
CA SER A 120 9.67 10.64 -8.32
C SER A 120 8.50 9.67 -8.05
N LEU A 121 8.48 9.01 -6.88
CA LEU A 121 7.37 8.16 -6.46
C LEU A 121 6.08 8.97 -6.40
N CYS A 122 6.13 10.14 -5.77
CA CYS A 122 4.99 11.03 -5.60
C CYS A 122 4.47 11.61 -6.92
N SER A 123 5.36 11.99 -7.84
CA SER A 123 4.98 12.38 -9.19
C SER A 123 4.23 11.23 -9.88
N THR A 124 4.75 10.01 -9.77
CA THR A 124 4.15 8.83 -10.40
C THR A 124 2.80 8.45 -9.75
N LEU A 125 2.70 8.58 -8.43
CA LEU A 125 1.46 8.36 -7.68
C LEU A 125 0.37 9.33 -8.12
N ASN A 126 0.69 10.61 -8.27
CA ASN A 126 -0.26 11.65 -8.64
C ASN A 126 -0.65 11.62 -10.13
N THR A 127 0.30 11.31 -11.01
CA THR A 127 0.09 11.46 -12.47
C THR A 127 -0.28 10.18 -13.19
N VAL A 128 0.01 9.02 -12.61
CA VAL A 128 -0.26 7.71 -13.26
C VAL A 128 -1.08 6.81 -12.34
N ILE A 129 -0.58 6.50 -11.14
CA ILE A 129 -1.15 5.44 -10.31
C ILE A 129 -2.54 5.81 -9.80
N SER A 130 -2.72 6.97 -9.17
CA SER A 130 -4.01 7.35 -8.58
C SER A 130 -5.10 7.53 -9.66
N PRO A 131 -4.84 8.22 -10.79
CA PRO A 131 -5.78 8.28 -11.90
C PRO A 131 -6.15 6.89 -12.46
N CYS A 132 -5.15 6.02 -12.63
CA CYS A 132 -5.39 4.66 -13.12
C CYS A 132 -6.13 3.76 -12.13
N ALA A 133 -5.80 3.83 -10.84
CA ALA A 133 -6.53 3.11 -9.81
C ALA A 133 -8.00 3.54 -9.82
N LYS A 134 -8.27 4.85 -9.83
CA LYS A 134 -9.65 5.37 -9.92
C LYS A 134 -10.40 4.86 -11.15
N SER A 135 -9.72 4.79 -12.30
CA SER A 135 -10.34 4.39 -13.56
C SER A 135 -10.50 2.87 -13.72
N LEU A 136 -9.59 2.06 -13.20
CA LEU A 136 -9.50 0.63 -13.51
C LEU A 136 -9.85 -0.27 -12.33
N LEU A 137 -9.48 0.13 -11.11
CA LEU A 137 -9.60 -0.73 -9.93
C LEU A 137 -11.03 -1.23 -9.68
N PRO A 138 -12.10 -0.41 -9.81
CA PRO A 138 -13.47 -0.90 -9.59
C PRO A 138 -13.82 -2.10 -10.49
N ASP A 139 -13.51 -2.01 -11.78
CA ASP A 139 -13.85 -3.06 -12.75
C ASP A 139 -12.92 -4.27 -12.63
N LEU A 140 -11.64 -4.05 -12.31
CA LEU A 140 -10.71 -5.14 -12.02
C LEU A 140 -11.16 -5.96 -10.80
N LEU A 141 -11.65 -5.31 -9.76
CA LEU A 141 -12.19 -5.99 -8.57
C LEU A 141 -13.44 -6.81 -8.90
N LEU A 142 -14.32 -6.30 -9.78
CA LEU A 142 -15.47 -7.06 -10.26
C LEU A 142 -15.06 -8.33 -11.01
N VAL A 143 -13.99 -8.27 -11.83
CA VAL A 143 -13.47 -9.45 -12.52
C VAL A 143 -12.97 -10.49 -11.52
N ILE A 144 -12.23 -10.06 -10.49
CA ILE A 144 -11.70 -10.94 -9.44
C ILE A 144 -12.84 -11.58 -8.65
N GLN A 145 -13.80 -10.80 -8.18
CA GLN A 145 -14.91 -11.27 -7.35
C GLN A 145 -15.93 -12.13 -8.11
N ALA A 146 -15.99 -12.00 -9.44
CA ALA A 146 -16.88 -12.81 -10.28
C ALA A 146 -16.38 -14.26 -10.46
N ASP A 147 -15.10 -14.54 -10.25
CA ASP A 147 -14.51 -15.88 -10.39
C ASP A 147 -13.96 -16.39 -9.06
N LEU A 148 -14.88 -16.79 -8.17
CA LEU A 148 -14.54 -17.35 -6.87
C LEU A 148 -13.87 -18.73 -6.95
N THR A 149 -13.70 -19.31 -8.15
CA THR A 149 -13.02 -20.60 -8.31
C THR A 149 -11.53 -20.40 -8.58
N CYS A 150 -11.18 -19.57 -9.56
CA CYS A 150 -9.79 -19.32 -9.93
C CYS A 150 -9.18 -18.07 -9.28
N CYS A 151 -10.00 -17.22 -8.67
CA CYS A 151 -9.59 -16.07 -7.89
C CYS A 151 -9.96 -16.19 -6.41
N SER A 152 -10.22 -17.40 -5.90
CA SER A 152 -10.63 -17.64 -4.51
C SER A 152 -9.69 -17.01 -3.50
N GLN A 153 -8.39 -17.30 -3.59
CA GLN A 153 -7.39 -16.84 -2.63
C GLN A 153 -7.26 -15.32 -2.55
N ILE A 154 -7.26 -14.63 -3.70
CA ILE A 154 -7.24 -13.17 -3.73
C ILE A 154 -8.60 -12.57 -3.30
N SER A 155 -9.70 -13.26 -3.57
CA SER A 155 -11.04 -12.86 -3.10
C SER A 155 -11.15 -12.96 -1.58
N ASP A 156 -10.58 -14.00 -0.98
CA ASP A 156 -10.52 -14.18 0.47
C ASP A 156 -9.77 -13.02 1.15
N ILE A 157 -8.67 -12.52 0.55
CA ILE A 157 -7.99 -11.30 1.03
C ILE A 157 -8.89 -10.08 0.92
N LEU A 158 -9.57 -9.91 -0.22
CA LEU A 158 -10.51 -8.82 -0.41
C LEU A 158 -11.69 -8.90 0.57
N ASP A 159 -11.99 -10.09 1.08
CA ASP A 159 -12.97 -10.32 2.15
C ASP A 159 -12.40 -10.06 3.55
N LEU A 160 -11.11 -10.27 3.78
CA LEU A 160 -10.45 -9.80 5.01
C LEU A 160 -10.51 -8.28 5.16
N LEU A 161 -10.57 -7.52 4.06
CA LEU A 161 -10.87 -6.09 4.14
C LEU A 161 -12.20 -5.80 4.84
N ASN A 162 -13.17 -6.71 4.86
CA ASN A 162 -14.41 -6.51 5.63
C ASN A 162 -14.16 -6.37 7.14
N LEU A 163 -13.03 -6.86 7.67
CA LEU A 163 -12.66 -6.62 9.07
C LEU A 163 -12.17 -5.19 9.30
N ALA A 164 -11.57 -4.55 8.30
CA ALA A 164 -10.98 -3.22 8.39
C ALA A 164 -11.89 -2.11 7.84
N VAL A 165 -12.78 -2.44 6.90
CA VAL A 165 -13.68 -1.50 6.24
C VAL A 165 -15.00 -1.44 7.01
N PRO A 166 -15.41 -0.26 7.52
CA PRO A 166 -16.71 -0.08 8.14
C PRO A 166 -17.85 -0.55 7.22
N SER A 167 -18.86 -1.21 7.77
CA SER A 167 -19.96 -1.81 6.99
C SER A 167 -20.79 -0.80 6.18
N ASN A 168 -20.67 0.50 6.47
CA ASN A 168 -21.29 1.61 5.74
C ASN A 168 -20.43 2.17 4.60
N VAL A 169 -19.22 1.64 4.36
CA VAL A 169 -18.29 2.10 3.32
C VAL A 169 -18.10 1.00 2.27
N SER A 170 -18.18 1.36 0.98
CA SER A 170 -17.90 0.39 -0.07
C SER A 170 -16.41 0.06 -0.14
N LYS A 171 -16.05 -1.22 -0.33
CA LYS A 171 -14.65 -1.66 -0.47
C LYS A 171 -13.88 -0.89 -1.54
N ASN A 172 -14.52 -0.61 -2.67
CA ASN A 172 -13.93 0.17 -3.76
C ASN A 172 -13.62 1.60 -3.31
N SER A 173 -14.55 2.23 -2.57
CA SER A 173 -14.33 3.56 -2.00
C SER A 173 -13.20 3.54 -0.98
N PHE A 174 -13.12 2.53 -0.12
CA PHE A 174 -12.03 2.41 0.85
C PHE A 174 -10.67 2.23 0.16
N LEU A 175 -10.54 1.31 -0.80
CA LEU A 175 -9.29 1.08 -1.51
C LEU A 175 -8.84 2.31 -2.31
N LEU A 176 -9.77 3.03 -2.93
CA LEU A 176 -9.44 4.24 -3.67
C LEU A 176 -9.10 5.41 -2.75
N ASN A 177 -9.93 5.68 -1.74
CA ASN A 177 -9.81 6.88 -0.93
C ASN A 177 -8.82 6.72 0.23
N GLU A 178 -8.85 5.59 0.92
CA GLU A 178 -8.01 5.37 2.11
C GLU A 178 -6.67 4.73 1.74
N ALA A 179 -6.66 3.72 0.86
CA ALA A 179 -5.40 3.08 0.48
C ALA A 179 -4.63 3.90 -0.57
N VAL A 180 -5.18 4.09 -1.78
CA VAL A 180 -4.43 4.76 -2.86
C VAL A 180 -4.28 6.26 -2.60
N ASN A 181 -5.38 6.97 -2.40
CA ASN A 181 -5.34 8.41 -2.17
C ASN A 181 -4.79 8.76 -0.79
N GLY A 182 -5.03 7.92 0.23
CA GLY A 182 -4.48 8.12 1.58
C GLY A 182 -2.97 7.93 1.63
N ILE A 183 -2.42 6.87 1.02
CA ILE A 183 -0.95 6.69 0.90
C ILE A 183 -0.33 7.84 0.12
N ASN A 184 -0.91 8.19 -1.03
CA ASN A 184 -0.43 9.32 -1.82
C ASN A 184 -0.45 10.61 -0.99
N SER A 185 -1.57 10.91 -0.34
CA SER A 185 -1.69 12.12 0.48
C SER A 185 -0.75 12.10 1.69
N PHE A 186 -0.50 10.95 2.31
CA PHE A 186 0.39 10.82 3.45
C PHE A 186 1.86 11.05 3.06
N PHE A 187 2.35 10.37 2.03
CA PHE A 187 3.76 10.50 1.63
C PHE A 187 4.04 11.75 0.81
N CYS A 188 3.08 12.20 0.00
CA CYS A 188 3.30 13.21 -1.03
C CYS A 188 2.79 14.60 -0.68
N SER A 189 2.10 14.76 0.46
CA SER A 189 1.86 16.09 1.02
C SER A 189 3.20 16.82 1.21
N LYS A 190 3.21 18.13 0.94
CA LYS A 190 4.39 18.96 1.11
C LYS A 190 4.44 19.48 2.55
N ARG A 191 5.55 19.23 3.24
CA ARG A 191 5.84 19.82 4.55
C ARG A 191 6.21 21.29 4.41
N ASP A 192 7.01 21.58 3.39
CA ASP A 192 7.45 22.92 3.01
C ASP A 192 7.70 22.97 1.50
N ALA A 193 8.23 24.09 0.99
CA ALA A 193 8.50 24.28 -0.44
C ALA A 193 9.47 23.25 -1.05
N THR A 194 10.22 22.51 -0.23
CA THR A 194 11.34 21.66 -0.65
C THR A 194 11.18 20.18 -0.29
N GLN A 195 10.38 19.84 0.72
CA GLN A 195 10.32 18.47 1.24
C GLN A 195 8.90 17.89 1.25
N THR A 196 8.77 16.66 0.75
CA THR A 196 7.56 15.84 0.97
C THR A 196 7.53 15.29 2.38
N CYS A 197 6.33 14.98 2.86
CA CYS A 197 6.15 14.32 4.14
C CYS A 197 6.89 13.01 4.24
N GLY A 198 6.85 12.19 3.19
CA GLY A 198 7.56 10.92 3.13
C GLY A 198 9.06 11.09 3.38
N THR A 199 9.70 12.05 2.71
CA THR A 199 11.12 12.35 2.93
C THR A 199 11.37 12.82 4.36
N SER A 200 10.51 13.68 4.91
CA SER A 200 10.66 14.18 6.28
C SER A 200 10.53 13.07 7.32
N ILE A 201 9.53 12.21 7.19
CA ILE A 201 9.28 11.07 8.07
C ILE A 201 10.45 10.09 8.01
N TYR A 202 10.87 9.68 6.82
CA TYR A 202 11.99 8.75 6.64
C TYR A 202 13.27 9.32 7.27
N SER A 203 13.56 10.60 7.04
CA SER A 203 14.71 11.28 7.64
C SER A 203 14.65 11.30 9.15
N GLN A 204 13.49 11.62 9.75
CA GLN A 204 13.35 11.69 11.20
C GLN A 204 13.47 10.31 11.86
N LEU A 205 12.83 9.28 11.29
CA LEU A 205 12.88 7.91 11.83
C LEU A 205 14.29 7.31 11.75
N THR A 206 14.96 7.46 10.61
CA THR A 206 16.32 6.93 10.42
C THR A 206 17.39 7.73 11.19
N THR A 207 17.09 8.97 11.60
CA THR A 207 17.95 9.73 12.52
C THR A 207 17.72 9.31 13.97
N LYS A 208 16.47 9.04 14.35
CA LYS A 208 16.09 8.73 15.73
C LYS A 208 16.39 7.29 16.13
N PHE A 209 16.21 6.34 15.22
CA PHE A 209 16.34 4.91 15.50
C PHE A 209 17.45 4.30 14.68
N THR A 210 18.15 3.32 15.25
CA THR A 210 18.96 2.37 14.47
C THR A 210 18.09 1.22 13.95
N GLN A 211 18.59 0.44 12.98
CA GLN A 211 17.86 -0.71 12.44
C GLN A 211 17.42 -1.69 13.55
N ALA A 212 18.27 -1.91 14.56
CA ALA A 212 17.97 -2.84 15.65
C ALA A 212 16.94 -2.31 16.65
N GLN A 213 16.70 -1.00 16.67
CA GLN A 213 15.75 -0.33 17.56
C GLN A 213 14.42 -0.02 16.87
N PHE A 214 14.41 0.01 15.54
CA PHE A 214 13.23 0.37 14.78
C PHE A 214 12.24 -0.79 14.71
N SER A 215 10.98 -0.49 15.04
CA SER A 215 9.83 -1.38 14.89
C SER A 215 8.72 -0.60 14.18
N VAL A 216 8.11 -1.17 13.12
CA VAL A 216 6.98 -0.51 12.44
C VAL A 216 5.85 -0.25 13.44
N ILE A 217 5.59 -1.20 14.34
CA ILE A 217 4.54 -1.04 15.34
C ILE A 217 4.98 0.03 16.36
N ASP A 218 6.10 -0.16 17.05
CA ASP A 218 6.43 0.68 18.22
C ASP A 218 6.95 2.07 17.83
N SER A 219 7.73 2.16 16.75
CA SER A 219 8.40 3.40 16.35
C SER A 219 7.55 4.27 15.42
N PHE A 220 6.60 3.66 14.69
CA PHE A 220 5.78 4.37 13.70
C PHE A 220 4.30 4.41 14.08
N LEU A 221 3.68 3.28 14.44
CA LEU A 221 2.23 3.20 14.67
C LEU A 221 1.77 3.53 16.10
N ILE A 222 2.42 2.97 17.13
CA ILE A 222 2.02 3.12 18.55
C ILE A 222 1.80 4.57 18.98
N PRO A 223 2.63 5.55 18.58
CA PRO A 223 2.40 6.94 18.95
C PRO A 223 1.04 7.53 18.55
N PHE A 224 0.34 6.91 17.60
CA PHE A 224 -1.02 7.32 17.21
C PHE A 224 -2.11 6.79 18.16
N PHE A 225 -1.82 5.74 18.92
CA PHE A 225 -2.81 5.05 19.77
C PHE A 225 -2.54 5.21 21.26
N THR A 226 -1.31 5.55 21.66
CA THR A 226 -0.94 5.70 23.07
C THR A 226 -0.88 7.15 23.54
N ALA A 227 -1.25 8.13 22.70
CA ALA A 227 -1.38 9.50 23.18
C ALA A 227 -2.55 9.60 24.18
N SER A 228 -2.29 10.18 25.35
CA SER A 228 -3.36 10.46 26.33
C SER A 228 -4.37 11.45 25.78
N ALA A 229 -5.63 11.32 26.22
CA ALA A 229 -6.73 12.18 25.79
C ALA A 229 -6.38 13.67 25.92
N GLY A 230 -6.54 14.43 24.84
CA GLY A 230 -6.23 15.86 24.76
C GLY A 230 -4.77 16.20 24.42
N GLN A 231 -3.90 15.20 24.26
CA GLN A 231 -2.48 15.37 23.86
C GLN A 231 -2.17 14.77 22.48
N GLU A 232 -3.18 14.36 21.71
CA GLU A 232 -3.04 13.76 20.39
C GLU A 232 -2.37 14.73 19.41
N CYS A 233 -2.73 16.02 19.48
CA CYS A 233 -2.09 17.06 18.67
C CYS A 233 -0.61 17.27 19.02
N ASP A 234 -0.24 17.11 20.29
CA ASP A 234 1.16 17.23 20.72
C ASP A 234 1.95 15.99 20.29
N ALA A 235 1.37 14.79 20.38
CA ALA A 235 1.95 13.56 19.85
C ALA A 235 2.20 13.66 18.33
N VAL A 236 1.18 14.02 17.54
CA VAL A 236 1.33 14.26 16.08
C VAL A 236 2.33 15.38 15.79
N GLY A 237 2.41 16.37 16.69
CA GLY A 237 3.36 17.47 16.66
C GLY A 237 4.83 17.10 16.86
N GLY A 238 5.13 15.85 17.24
CA GLY A 238 6.46 15.45 17.71
C GLY A 238 6.88 16.17 19.00
N ARG A 239 5.90 16.60 19.80
CA ARG A 239 6.08 17.19 21.13
C ARG A 239 5.94 16.13 22.21
N ASP A 240 6.25 16.51 23.43
CA ASP A 240 6.11 15.63 24.58
C ASP A 240 4.62 15.38 24.84
N TYR A 241 4.26 14.10 25.01
CA TYR A 241 2.92 13.65 25.38
C TYR A 241 3.02 12.57 26.45
N THR A 242 1.95 12.34 27.19
CA THR A 242 1.84 11.24 28.15
C THR A 242 1.37 10.00 27.40
N ASP A 243 2.20 8.96 27.41
CA ASP A 243 1.84 7.66 26.87
C ASP A 243 0.85 6.98 27.81
N SER A 244 -0.34 6.66 27.33
CA SER A 244 -1.46 6.13 28.13
C SER A 244 -1.22 4.71 28.64
N ALA A 245 -0.34 3.94 27.99
CA ALA A 245 -0.02 2.57 28.39
C ALA A 245 1.05 2.53 29.49
N SER A 246 2.07 3.37 29.39
CA SER A 246 3.20 3.43 30.33
C SER A 246 3.09 4.53 31.38
N LEU A 247 2.18 5.49 31.20
CA LEU A 247 2.00 6.71 31.99
C LEU A 247 3.24 7.62 32.04
N ALA A 248 4.20 7.40 31.13
CA ALA A 248 5.44 8.15 31.05
C ALA A 248 5.36 9.25 29.98
N THR A 249 6.22 10.26 30.10
CA THR A 249 6.43 11.23 29.02
C THR A 249 7.14 10.54 27.86
N ALA A 250 6.49 10.57 26.70
CA ALA A 250 7.00 10.07 25.44
C ALA A 250 7.08 11.21 24.43
N ARG A 251 7.90 11.00 23.40
CA ARG A 251 8.03 11.92 22.27
C ARG A 251 8.19 11.12 20.99
N THR A 252 7.42 11.45 19.96
CA THR A 252 7.52 10.83 18.64
C THR A 252 8.12 11.79 17.60
N ILE A 253 8.20 11.39 16.34
CA ILE A 253 8.62 12.25 15.23
C ILE A 253 7.51 13.26 14.90
N ASP A 254 7.85 14.33 14.18
CA ASP A 254 6.87 15.34 13.75
C ASP A 254 6.12 14.86 12.51
N TYR A 255 4.84 14.52 12.71
CA TYR A 255 3.89 14.08 11.68
C TYR A 255 3.00 15.22 11.15
N ARG A 256 3.24 16.49 11.53
CA ARG A 256 2.30 17.58 11.23
C ARG A 256 1.97 17.77 9.76
N CYS A 257 2.90 17.44 8.88
CA CYS A 257 2.65 17.56 7.45
C CYS A 257 1.66 16.49 6.91
N CYS A 258 1.40 15.43 7.69
CA CYS A 258 0.43 14.36 7.41
C CYS A 258 -0.85 14.48 8.26
N THR A 259 -1.05 15.57 9.01
CA THR A 259 -2.14 15.68 10.00
C THR A 259 -3.52 15.46 9.37
N HIS A 260 -3.72 15.89 8.13
CA HIS A 260 -5.00 15.71 7.43
C HIS A 260 -5.32 14.23 7.15
N GLN A 261 -4.29 13.41 6.95
CA GLN A 261 -4.38 12.00 6.57
C GLN A 261 -4.29 11.07 7.78
N ILE A 262 -3.70 11.54 8.88
CA ILE A 262 -3.65 10.83 10.16
C ILE A 262 -4.94 11.06 10.96
N ARG A 263 -5.66 12.17 10.70
CA ARG A 263 -6.91 12.50 11.39
C ARG A 263 -7.93 11.33 11.43
N PRO A 264 -8.21 10.60 10.34
CA PRO A 264 -9.11 9.45 10.40
C PRO A 264 -8.66 8.37 11.38
N LEU A 265 -7.34 8.10 11.48
CA LEU A 265 -6.78 7.13 12.43
C LEU A 265 -6.94 7.56 13.89
N LEU A 266 -6.96 8.87 14.14
CA LEU A 266 -7.19 9.45 15.47
C LEU A 266 -8.68 9.50 15.82
N GLU A 267 -9.55 9.74 14.84
CA GLU A 267 -11.00 9.82 15.03
C GLU A 267 -11.65 8.44 15.22
N THR A 268 -11.04 7.36 14.71
CA THR A 268 -11.49 5.96 14.95
C THR A 268 -10.94 5.34 16.25
N GLY A 269 -10.07 6.04 16.97
CA GLY A 269 -9.42 5.56 18.20
C GLY A 269 -10.19 5.84 19.50
N VAL A 270 -11.46 6.27 19.41
CA VAL A 270 -12.35 6.53 20.56
C VAL A 270 -13.51 5.55 20.56
#